data_AF-A0A9Q8PMH4-F1
#
_entry.id   AF-A0A9Q8PMH4-F1
#
_cell.length_a   1.000
_cell.length_b   1.000
_cell.length_c   1.000
_cell.angle_alpha   90.00
_cell.angle_beta   90.00
_cell.angle_gamma   90.00
#
_symmetry.space_group_name_H-M   'P 1'
#
loop_
_entity.id
_entity.type
_entity.pdbx_description
1 polymer ?
#
loop_
_entity_poly.entity_id
_entity_poly.type
_entity_poly.pdbx_seq_one_letter_code
_entity_poly.pdbx_strand_id
1 'polypeptide(L)'
;MITAASNAGDPQLFGQLHSELIKRLAQKAVIEGDRSLELVQAILVMESWLWVPDNFENVNFYQWIHIAATMALQLGLGGTGKGQSRSRREESEATADMQELRTTLVVYLSASSVAISLRRDNMFGLTPAVRVALDAFSKRAETTNDRRLLAWIRLEMIAEDVQSVTPNQQYSRESFLAMSSDVAANVYRLHIRLENWQKELQPGIMNELLFVHFQYCKAKLYEVPVHFHHDLSKLVAYPFTGGDDSAPDDETHGGDSNAILRRAVQPYHDACRGVLHAVLAITPEALGGCPTVLLARAVYAMNGLKVGQRRHGIEEDVRSIHTLIANHLSKAVGEHGRQIPRVFLHVWKGLLDAQETADSTPYATDSEHLNSTAPKAEDAYSTP
;
A
#
# COMPACT_ATOMS: atom_id res chain seq x y z
N MET A 1 16.36 -17.24 5.26
CA MET A 1 16.31 -16.88 6.70
C MET A 1 17.55 -16.10 7.14
N ILE A 2 18.79 -16.56 6.89
CA ILE A 2 20.02 -15.81 7.27
C ILE A 2 20.05 -14.41 6.66
N THR A 3 19.68 -14.27 5.38
CA THR A 3 19.56 -12.96 4.72
C THR A 3 18.61 -12.03 5.47
N ALA A 4 17.35 -12.42 5.69
CA ALA A 4 16.38 -11.60 6.43
C ALA A 4 16.85 -11.28 7.87
N ALA A 5 17.49 -12.23 8.55
CA ALA A 5 18.02 -12.02 9.91
C ALA A 5 19.19 -11.01 9.94
N SER A 6 20.04 -10.98 8.91
CA SER A 6 21.14 -10.01 8.82
C SER A 6 20.68 -8.55 8.70
N ASN A 7 19.42 -8.31 8.28
CA ASN A 7 18.85 -6.96 8.16
C ASN A 7 18.91 -6.16 9.48
N ALA A 8 18.72 -6.84 10.61
CA ALA A 8 18.74 -6.20 11.93
C ALA A 8 20.16 -5.91 12.46
N GLY A 9 21.18 -6.66 12.02
CA GLY A 9 22.50 -6.68 12.65
C GLY A 9 23.66 -6.19 11.79
N ASP A 10 23.64 -6.44 10.48
CA ASP A 10 24.70 -6.06 9.54
C ASP A 10 24.11 -5.74 8.15
N PRO A 11 23.85 -4.45 7.86
CA PRO A 11 23.23 -4.08 6.60
C PRO A 11 24.11 -4.26 5.36
N GLN A 12 25.43 -4.17 5.51
CA GLN A 12 26.35 -4.40 4.39
C GLN A 12 26.32 -5.88 4.00
N LEU A 13 26.37 -6.76 5.00
CA LEU A 13 26.17 -8.19 4.81
C LEU A 13 24.78 -8.48 4.25
N PHE A 14 23.73 -7.82 4.77
CA PHE A 14 22.38 -7.99 4.25
C PHE A 14 22.28 -7.66 2.76
N GLY A 15 22.83 -6.51 2.32
CA GLY A 15 22.84 -6.15 0.90
C GLY A 15 23.56 -7.18 0.02
N GLN A 16 24.69 -7.72 0.48
CA GLN A 16 25.44 -8.76 -0.23
C GLN A 16 24.64 -10.08 -0.30
N LEU A 17 24.15 -10.56 0.84
CA LEU A 17 23.37 -11.79 0.94
C LEU A 17 22.05 -11.68 0.18
N HIS A 18 21.42 -10.51 0.16
CA HIS A 18 20.20 -10.25 -0.57
C HIS A 18 20.42 -10.27 -2.08
N SER A 19 21.51 -9.66 -2.56
CA SER A 19 21.89 -9.72 -3.97
C SER A 19 22.07 -11.18 -4.44
N GLU A 20 22.79 -11.98 -3.66
CA GLU A 20 22.99 -13.40 -3.97
C GLU A 20 21.71 -14.22 -3.85
N LEU A 21 20.85 -13.92 -2.86
CA LEU A 21 19.55 -14.57 -2.71
C LEU A 21 18.66 -14.33 -3.93
N ILE A 22 18.52 -13.09 -4.37
CA ILE A 22 17.71 -12.75 -5.56
C ILE A 22 18.21 -13.48 -6.80
N LYS A 23 19.53 -13.51 -7.04
CA LYS A 23 20.10 -14.24 -8.19
C LYS A 23 19.77 -15.72 -8.14
N ARG A 24 19.90 -16.36 -6.97
CA ARG A 24 19.59 -17.78 -6.78
C ARG A 24 18.09 -18.07 -6.94
N LEU A 25 17.22 -17.22 -6.39
CA LEU A 25 15.78 -17.36 -6.56
C LEU A 25 15.38 -17.19 -8.04
N ALA A 26 15.97 -16.23 -8.75
CA ALA A 26 15.73 -16.03 -10.18
C ALA A 26 16.20 -17.23 -11.00
N GLN A 27 17.40 -17.75 -10.72
CA GLN A 27 17.93 -18.95 -11.36
C GLN A 27 16.98 -20.14 -11.18
N LYS A 28 16.53 -20.38 -9.95
CA LYS A 28 15.62 -21.48 -9.64
C LYS A 28 14.23 -21.32 -10.24
N ALA A 29 13.56 -20.21 -9.93
CA ALA A 29 12.16 -20.02 -10.29
C ALA A 29 11.94 -19.64 -11.76
N VAL A 30 12.83 -18.83 -12.34
CA VAL A 30 12.61 -18.22 -13.67
C VAL A 30 13.40 -18.95 -14.76
N ILE A 31 14.67 -19.28 -14.49
CA ILE A 31 15.54 -19.90 -15.51
C ILE A 31 15.33 -21.41 -15.57
N GLU A 32 15.39 -22.09 -14.42
CA GLU A 32 15.22 -23.54 -14.32
C GLU A 32 13.74 -23.94 -14.32
N GLY A 33 12.85 -23.05 -13.89
CA GLY A 33 11.42 -23.32 -13.78
C GLY A 33 11.09 -24.27 -12.62
N ASP A 34 11.97 -24.35 -11.61
CA ASP A 34 11.75 -25.12 -10.39
C ASP A 34 10.55 -24.56 -9.61
N ARG A 35 9.76 -25.45 -9.02
CA ARG A 35 8.59 -25.10 -8.22
C ARG A 35 8.57 -25.95 -6.96
N SER A 36 8.53 -25.30 -5.81
CA SER A 36 8.36 -25.98 -4.52
C SER A 36 7.75 -25.03 -3.50
N LEU A 37 7.19 -25.58 -2.42
CA LEU A 37 6.63 -24.78 -1.33
C LEU A 37 7.69 -23.87 -0.70
N GLU A 38 8.92 -24.38 -0.56
CA GLU A 38 10.06 -23.67 0.00
C GLU A 38 10.49 -22.50 -0.88
N LEU A 39 10.41 -22.64 -2.22
CA LEU A 39 10.68 -21.54 -3.13
C LEU A 39 9.63 -20.42 -2.98
N VAL A 40 8.34 -20.77 -2.88
CA VAL A 40 7.27 -19.80 -2.60
C VAL A 40 7.55 -19.06 -1.30
N GLN A 41 7.81 -19.79 -0.22
CA GLN A 41 8.11 -19.21 1.10
C GLN A 41 9.38 -18.35 1.08
N ALA A 42 10.43 -18.78 0.40
CA ALA A 42 11.67 -18.02 0.29
C ALA A 42 11.47 -16.70 -0.47
N ILE A 43 10.65 -16.69 -1.52
CA ILE A 43 10.30 -15.47 -2.25
C ILE A 43 9.47 -14.53 -1.37
N LEU A 44 8.46 -15.03 -0.64
CA LEU A 44 7.63 -14.22 0.27
C LEU A 44 8.46 -13.59 1.40
N VAL A 45 9.40 -14.33 1.97
CA VAL A 45 10.33 -13.78 2.96
C VAL A 45 11.28 -12.77 2.31
N MET A 46 11.79 -13.04 1.12
CA MET A 46 12.68 -12.09 0.44
C MET A 46 11.97 -10.77 0.10
N GLU A 47 10.74 -10.81 -0.42
CA GLU A 47 10.00 -9.58 -0.76
C GLU A 47 9.60 -8.76 0.48
N SER A 48 9.27 -9.44 1.59
CA SER A 48 8.93 -8.79 2.86
C SER A 48 10.11 -7.97 3.43
N TRP A 49 11.34 -8.46 3.23
CA TRP A 49 12.59 -7.78 3.59
C TRP A 49 13.43 -7.52 2.33
N LEU A 50 12.86 -6.73 1.40
CA LEU A 50 13.55 -6.38 0.17
C LEU A 50 14.61 -5.30 0.41
N TRP A 51 15.84 -5.54 -0.04
CA TRP A 51 16.82 -4.47 -0.25
C TRP A 51 16.35 -3.60 -1.41
N VAL A 52 15.81 -2.42 -1.09
CA VAL A 52 15.26 -1.50 -2.09
C VAL A 52 16.41 -0.88 -2.90
N PRO A 53 16.42 -1.00 -4.24
CA PRO A 53 17.42 -0.35 -5.09
C PRO A 53 17.45 1.17 -4.93
N ASP A 54 18.57 1.78 -5.31
CA ASP A 54 18.72 3.25 -5.28
C ASP A 54 17.84 3.96 -6.33
N ASN A 55 17.42 3.26 -7.40
CA ASN A 55 16.40 3.75 -8.33
C ASN A 55 15.07 3.01 -8.09
N PHE A 56 14.01 3.75 -7.81
CA PHE A 56 12.66 3.20 -7.59
C PHE A 56 12.09 2.48 -8.80
N GLU A 57 12.44 2.88 -10.02
CA GLU A 57 11.98 2.22 -11.24
C GLU A 57 12.43 0.75 -11.31
N ASN A 58 13.51 0.42 -10.60
CA ASN A 58 14.06 -0.93 -10.53
C ASN A 58 13.45 -1.77 -9.39
N VAL A 59 12.52 -1.21 -8.61
CA VAL A 59 11.87 -1.94 -7.52
C VAL A 59 10.89 -2.96 -8.09
N ASN A 60 11.10 -4.23 -7.75
CA ASN A 60 10.39 -5.36 -8.36
C ASN A 60 9.65 -6.26 -7.36
N PHE A 61 9.32 -5.79 -6.15
CA PHE A 61 8.53 -6.57 -5.18
C PHE A 61 7.22 -7.09 -5.81
N TYR A 62 6.55 -6.27 -6.63
CA TYR A 62 5.31 -6.66 -7.30
C TYR A 62 5.50 -7.88 -8.20
N GLN A 63 6.61 -7.94 -8.95
CA GLN A 63 6.94 -9.08 -9.80
C GLN A 63 7.22 -10.33 -8.97
N TRP A 64 7.99 -10.22 -7.89
CA TRP A 64 8.31 -11.34 -7.01
C TRP A 64 7.07 -11.92 -6.32
N ILE A 65 6.17 -11.06 -5.82
CA ILE A 65 4.89 -11.47 -5.24
C ILE A 65 4.09 -12.29 -6.27
N HIS A 66 4.05 -11.86 -7.54
CA HIS A 66 3.34 -12.60 -8.59
C HIS A 66 4.04 -13.89 -9.04
N ILE A 67 5.37 -13.95 -8.99
CA ILE A 67 6.10 -15.22 -9.18
C ILE A 67 5.72 -16.21 -8.08
N ALA A 68 5.69 -15.78 -6.81
CA ALA A 68 5.25 -16.62 -5.70
C ALA A 68 3.78 -17.06 -5.87
N ALA A 69 2.90 -16.14 -6.25
CA ALA A 69 1.49 -16.41 -6.44
C ALA A 69 1.21 -17.41 -7.58
N THR A 70 1.86 -17.23 -8.73
CA THR A 70 1.72 -18.15 -9.87
C THR A 70 2.32 -19.52 -9.59
N MET A 71 3.46 -19.58 -8.90
CA MET A 71 4.06 -20.83 -8.44
C MET A 71 3.14 -21.56 -7.45
N ALA A 72 2.52 -20.85 -6.50
CA ALA A 72 1.56 -21.42 -5.57
C ALA A 72 0.35 -22.06 -6.29
N LEU A 73 -0.21 -21.41 -7.32
CA LEU A 73 -1.28 -22.00 -8.15
C LEU A 73 -0.81 -23.28 -8.87
N GLN A 74 0.40 -23.27 -9.41
CA GLN A 74 0.95 -24.42 -10.14
C GLN A 74 1.20 -25.62 -9.21
N LEU A 75 1.50 -25.37 -7.94
CA LEU A 75 1.62 -26.39 -6.91
C LEU A 75 0.26 -26.88 -6.37
N GLY A 76 -0.85 -26.26 -6.78
CA GLY A 76 -2.18 -26.60 -6.28
C GLY A 76 -2.49 -26.02 -4.90
N LEU A 77 -1.70 -25.05 -4.41
CA LEU A 77 -2.00 -24.34 -3.17
C LEU A 77 -3.27 -23.51 -3.36
N GLY A 78 -4.25 -23.70 -2.48
CA GLY A 78 -5.61 -23.23 -2.77
C GLY A 78 -6.28 -24.05 -3.88
N GLY A 79 -6.08 -25.37 -3.88
CA GLY A 79 -6.88 -26.41 -4.54
C GLY A 79 -7.25 -26.18 -6.01
N THR A 80 -6.30 -25.89 -6.87
CA THR A 80 -6.51 -25.88 -8.32
C THR A 80 -6.38 -27.28 -8.91
N GLY A 81 -7.37 -28.14 -8.63
CA GLY A 81 -7.65 -29.29 -9.49
C GLY A 81 -8.86 -28.97 -10.38
N LYS A 82 -8.65 -28.53 -11.63
CA LYS A 82 -9.73 -28.60 -12.64
C LYS A 82 -10.15 -30.08 -12.72
N GLY A 83 -11.34 -30.41 -12.18
CA GLY A 83 -11.88 -31.77 -12.17
C GLY A 83 -11.96 -32.45 -10.79
N GLN A 84 -11.58 -31.80 -9.68
CA GLN A 84 -11.91 -32.33 -8.35
C GLN A 84 -13.33 -31.93 -7.94
N SER A 85 -14.13 -32.90 -7.46
CA SER A 85 -15.41 -32.59 -6.82
C SER A 85 -15.19 -31.72 -5.60
N ARG A 86 -16.16 -30.87 -5.28
CA ARG A 86 -16.12 -30.00 -4.10
C ARG A 86 -15.81 -30.77 -2.80
N SER A 87 -16.37 -31.98 -2.66
CA SER A 87 -16.10 -32.88 -1.53
C SER A 87 -14.63 -33.30 -1.42
N ARG A 88 -13.98 -33.66 -2.54
CA ARG A 88 -12.58 -34.11 -2.55
C ARG A 88 -11.62 -32.97 -2.27
N ARG A 89 -11.99 -31.75 -2.67
CA ARG A 89 -11.24 -30.54 -2.37
C ARG A 89 -11.32 -30.17 -0.89
N GLU A 90 -12.52 -30.18 -0.32
CA GLU A 90 -12.74 -29.94 1.12
C GLU A 90 -11.99 -30.99 1.98
N GLU A 91 -11.96 -32.26 1.56
CA GLU A 91 -11.22 -33.35 2.22
C GLU A 91 -9.69 -33.20 2.08
N SER A 92 -9.20 -32.80 0.90
CA SER A 92 -7.76 -32.55 0.66
C SER A 92 -7.27 -31.32 1.43
N GLU A 93 -8.08 -30.26 1.55
CA GLU A 93 -7.69 -29.06 2.29
C GLU A 93 -7.88 -29.24 3.82
N ALA A 94 -8.79 -30.12 4.26
CA ALA A 94 -8.87 -30.55 5.66
C ALA A 94 -7.61 -31.31 6.12
N THR A 95 -6.99 -32.05 5.20
CA THR A 95 -5.74 -32.79 5.44
C THR A 95 -4.47 -32.01 5.07
N ALA A 96 -4.61 -30.80 4.50
CA ALA A 96 -3.48 -29.97 4.10
C ALA A 96 -2.57 -29.64 5.30
N ASP A 97 -1.28 -29.58 5.04
CA ASP A 97 -0.32 -29.25 6.08
C ASP A 97 -0.46 -27.79 6.54
N MET A 98 -0.17 -27.51 7.81
CA MET A 98 -0.23 -26.15 8.32
C MET A 98 0.70 -25.19 7.57
N GLN A 99 1.82 -25.68 7.03
CA GLN A 99 2.71 -24.84 6.23
C GLN A 99 2.08 -24.46 4.89
N GLU A 100 1.37 -25.37 4.23
CA GLU A 100 0.65 -25.09 2.98
C GLU A 100 -0.46 -24.06 3.21
N LEU A 101 -1.22 -24.21 4.30
CA LEU A 101 -2.27 -23.26 4.67
C LEU A 101 -1.70 -21.86 4.93
N ARG A 102 -0.64 -21.76 5.76
CA ARG A 102 0.04 -20.48 6.00
C ARG A 102 0.55 -19.86 4.72
N THR A 103 1.21 -20.67 3.87
CA THR A 103 1.80 -20.18 2.62
C THR A 103 0.69 -19.66 1.69
N THR A 104 -0.40 -20.41 1.53
CA THR A 104 -1.56 -19.99 0.72
C THR A 104 -2.13 -18.65 1.19
N LEU A 105 -2.30 -18.49 2.51
CA LEU A 105 -2.84 -17.26 3.09
C LEU A 105 -1.87 -16.07 2.98
N VAL A 106 -0.57 -16.29 3.16
CA VAL A 106 0.44 -15.23 3.00
C VAL A 106 0.58 -14.81 1.54
N VAL A 107 0.51 -15.75 0.58
CA VAL A 107 0.46 -15.40 -0.85
C VAL A 107 -0.73 -14.48 -1.15
N TYR A 108 -1.92 -14.84 -0.67
CA TYR A 108 -3.12 -14.00 -0.81
C TYR A 108 -2.92 -12.62 -0.16
N LEU A 109 -2.39 -12.57 1.07
CA LEU A 109 -2.11 -11.33 1.78
C LEU A 109 -1.15 -10.42 1.01
N SER A 110 -0.01 -10.94 0.56
CA SER A 110 0.98 -10.13 -0.17
C SER A 110 0.42 -9.63 -1.50
N ALA A 111 -0.28 -10.48 -2.27
CA ALA A 111 -0.86 -10.10 -3.55
C ALA A 111 -1.98 -9.04 -3.41
N SER A 112 -2.85 -9.20 -2.41
CA SER A 112 -3.90 -8.24 -2.11
C SER A 112 -3.32 -6.91 -1.63
N SER A 113 -2.39 -6.96 -0.68
CA SER A 113 -1.82 -5.76 -0.07
C SER A 113 -1.07 -4.90 -1.07
N VAL A 114 -0.33 -5.53 -1.99
CA VAL A 114 0.38 -4.82 -3.03
C VAL A 114 -0.56 -4.26 -4.10
N ALA A 115 -1.64 -4.97 -4.45
CA ALA A 115 -2.65 -4.49 -5.38
C ALA A 115 -3.35 -3.24 -4.85
N ILE A 116 -3.77 -3.25 -3.59
CA ILE A 116 -4.38 -2.09 -2.92
C ILE A 116 -3.39 -0.91 -2.83
N SER A 117 -2.14 -1.19 -2.46
CA SER A 117 -1.12 -0.15 -2.30
C SER A 117 -0.78 0.55 -3.61
N LEU A 118 -0.77 -0.18 -4.72
CA LEU A 118 -0.47 0.36 -6.05
C LEU A 118 -1.72 0.73 -6.85
N ARG A 119 -2.93 0.58 -6.29
CA ARG A 119 -4.22 0.74 -6.99
C ARG A 119 -4.30 -0.07 -8.30
N ARG A 120 -3.87 -1.32 -8.25
CA ARG A 120 -3.94 -2.28 -9.37
C ARG A 120 -4.97 -3.35 -9.07
N ASP A 121 -5.45 -4.03 -10.10
CA ASP A 121 -6.30 -5.20 -9.92
C ASP A 121 -5.53 -6.31 -9.19
N ASN A 122 -6.19 -6.98 -8.25
CA ASN A 122 -5.62 -8.12 -7.55
C ASN A 122 -5.68 -9.38 -8.43
N MET A 123 -4.52 -9.82 -8.93
CA MET A 123 -4.42 -11.03 -9.76
C MET A 123 -4.57 -12.34 -8.96
N PHE A 124 -4.46 -12.29 -7.63
CA PHE A 124 -4.65 -13.42 -6.72
C PHE A 124 -5.69 -13.04 -5.65
N GLY A 125 -6.90 -12.71 -6.11
CA GLY A 125 -8.03 -12.34 -5.25
C GLY A 125 -8.52 -13.47 -4.34
N LEU A 126 -9.50 -13.13 -3.49
CA LEU A 126 -10.13 -14.08 -2.57
C LEU A 126 -11.02 -15.11 -3.28
N THR A 127 -10.39 -16.18 -3.75
CA THR A 127 -11.08 -17.28 -4.44
C THR A 127 -11.80 -18.22 -3.44
N PRO A 128 -12.79 -19.01 -3.89
CA PRO A 128 -13.43 -20.03 -3.04
C PRO A 128 -12.42 -20.97 -2.38
N ALA A 129 -11.35 -21.26 -3.11
CA ALA A 129 -10.19 -21.97 -2.63
C ALA A 129 -9.55 -21.39 -1.37
N VAL A 130 -9.15 -20.11 -1.44
CA VAL A 130 -8.51 -19.41 -0.34
C VAL A 130 -9.44 -19.35 0.87
N ARG A 131 -10.76 -19.28 0.64
CA ARG A 131 -11.77 -19.33 1.73
C ARG A 131 -11.83 -20.68 2.43
N VAL A 132 -11.72 -21.79 1.71
CA VAL A 132 -11.68 -23.14 2.32
C VAL A 132 -10.37 -23.30 3.10
N ALA A 133 -9.23 -22.88 2.54
CA ALA A 133 -7.96 -22.85 3.25
C ALA A 133 -8.01 -21.97 4.52
N LEU A 134 -8.66 -20.81 4.46
CA LEU A 134 -8.87 -19.92 5.61
C LEU A 134 -9.73 -20.56 6.69
N ASP A 135 -10.81 -21.25 6.32
CA ASP A 135 -11.68 -21.96 7.28
C ASP A 135 -10.90 -23.10 7.97
N ALA A 136 -10.20 -23.93 7.18
CA ALA A 136 -9.35 -25.00 7.70
C ALA A 136 -8.26 -24.47 8.64
N PHE A 137 -7.58 -23.39 8.24
CA PHE A 137 -6.57 -22.72 9.06
C PHE A 137 -7.16 -22.15 10.35
N SER A 138 -8.32 -21.50 10.29
CA SER A 138 -8.93 -20.86 11.45
C SER A 138 -9.30 -21.86 12.56
N LYS A 139 -9.66 -23.09 12.19
CA LYS A 139 -9.98 -24.19 13.12
C LYS A 139 -8.74 -24.76 13.81
N ARG A 140 -7.56 -24.55 13.23
CA ARG A 140 -6.27 -25.13 13.65
C ARG A 140 -5.26 -24.08 14.15
N ALA A 141 -5.64 -22.80 14.13
CA ALA A 141 -4.77 -21.68 14.51
C ALA A 141 -4.58 -21.62 16.03
N GLU A 142 -3.58 -22.34 16.54
CA GLU A 142 -3.30 -22.44 17.98
C GLU A 142 -2.29 -21.41 18.46
N THR A 143 -1.25 -21.14 17.67
CA THR A 143 -0.17 -20.25 18.07
C THR A 143 -0.60 -18.78 18.00
N THR A 144 0.05 -17.93 18.78
CA THR A 144 -0.22 -16.47 18.72
C THR A 144 0.06 -15.91 17.31
N ASN A 145 1.08 -16.41 16.62
CA ASN A 145 1.38 -15.97 15.26
C ASN A 145 0.35 -16.46 14.24
N ASP A 146 -0.22 -17.65 14.42
CA ASP A 146 -1.32 -18.12 13.56
C ASP A 146 -2.58 -17.28 13.75
N ARG A 147 -2.92 -16.96 15.00
CA ARG A 147 -4.04 -16.07 15.32
C ARG A 147 -3.83 -14.65 14.80
N ARG A 148 -2.58 -14.16 14.81
CA ARG A 148 -2.21 -12.89 14.18
C ARG A 148 -2.35 -12.92 12.66
N LEU A 149 -1.87 -13.98 12.01
CA LEU A 149 -2.05 -14.16 10.57
C LEU A 149 -3.55 -14.17 10.24
N LEU A 150 -4.37 -14.92 10.99
CA LEU A 150 -5.81 -14.94 10.82
C LEU A 150 -6.44 -13.55 10.94
N ALA A 151 -6.03 -12.76 11.94
CA ALA A 151 -6.47 -11.39 12.10
C ALA A 151 -6.10 -10.52 10.88
N TRP A 152 -4.86 -10.68 10.38
CA TRP A 152 -4.35 -9.95 9.22
C TRP A 152 -5.13 -10.28 7.94
N ILE A 153 -5.39 -11.57 7.68
CA ILE A 153 -6.20 -12.00 6.53
C ILE A 153 -7.60 -11.39 6.60
N ARG A 154 -8.25 -11.44 7.77
CA ARG A 154 -9.60 -10.87 7.94
C ARG A 154 -9.64 -9.36 7.72
N LEU A 155 -8.58 -8.65 8.13
CA LEU A 155 -8.43 -7.22 7.87
C LEU A 155 -8.24 -6.96 6.38
N GLU A 156 -7.40 -7.76 5.70
CA GLU A 156 -7.15 -7.64 4.27
C GLU A 156 -8.42 -7.84 3.44
N MET A 157 -9.28 -8.78 3.84
CA MET A 157 -10.58 -8.98 3.21
C MET A 157 -11.47 -7.72 3.28
N ILE A 158 -11.41 -6.97 4.39
CA ILE A 158 -12.12 -5.68 4.48
C ILE A 158 -11.45 -4.65 3.56
N ALA A 159 -10.12 -4.66 3.46
CA ALA A 159 -9.36 -3.77 2.60
C ALA A 159 -9.64 -4.01 1.09
N GLU A 160 -9.86 -5.26 0.67
CA GLU A 160 -10.32 -5.56 -0.71
C GLU A 160 -11.70 -4.97 -0.98
N ASP A 161 -12.62 -5.06 -0.01
CA ASP A 161 -13.93 -4.43 -0.15
C ASP A 161 -13.81 -2.90 -0.24
N VAL A 162 -12.87 -2.27 0.48
CA VAL A 162 -12.52 -0.85 0.31
C VAL A 162 -12.03 -0.56 -1.11
N GLN A 163 -11.11 -1.38 -1.63
CA GLN A 163 -10.59 -1.22 -2.98
C GLN A 163 -11.71 -1.36 -4.03
N SER A 164 -12.65 -2.30 -3.84
CA SER A 164 -13.75 -2.53 -4.78
C SER A 164 -14.73 -1.37 -4.92
N VAL A 165 -14.90 -0.57 -3.87
CA VAL A 165 -15.75 0.64 -3.89
C VAL A 165 -14.96 1.89 -4.26
N THR A 166 -13.63 1.77 -4.39
CA THR A 166 -12.77 2.82 -4.90
C THR A 166 -12.86 2.80 -6.42
N PRO A 167 -13.24 3.90 -7.07
CA PRO A 167 -13.27 3.92 -8.52
C PRO A 167 -11.86 3.73 -9.06
N ASN A 168 -11.74 2.84 -10.04
CA ASN A 168 -10.53 2.71 -10.84
C ASN A 168 -10.23 4.02 -11.58
N GLN A 169 -9.02 4.16 -12.11
CA GLN A 169 -8.54 5.34 -12.85
C GLN A 169 -9.38 5.73 -14.09
N GLN A 170 -10.46 5.01 -14.38
CA GLN A 170 -11.28 5.12 -15.59
C GLN A 170 -12.65 5.79 -15.36
N TYR A 171 -13.05 6.10 -14.12
CA TYR A 171 -14.34 6.74 -13.87
C TYR A 171 -14.30 8.24 -14.16
N SER A 172 -15.27 8.72 -14.96
CA SER A 172 -15.49 10.15 -15.14
C SER A 172 -16.04 10.79 -13.86
N ARG A 173 -15.78 12.09 -13.67
CA ARG A 173 -16.30 12.90 -12.55
C ARG A 173 -17.84 12.84 -12.45
N GLU A 174 -18.53 12.79 -13.58
CA GLU A 174 -19.99 12.74 -13.67
C GLU A 174 -20.56 11.41 -13.16
N SER A 175 -19.90 10.30 -13.51
CA SER A 175 -20.25 8.97 -12.99
C SER A 175 -20.12 8.88 -11.47
N PHE A 176 -19.17 9.61 -10.88
CA PHE A 176 -18.98 9.64 -9.43
C PHE A 176 -20.10 10.40 -8.70
N LEU A 177 -20.46 11.61 -9.15
CA LEU A 177 -21.51 12.40 -8.48
C LEU A 177 -22.83 11.65 -8.42
N ALA A 178 -23.15 10.90 -9.48
CA ALA A 178 -24.31 10.01 -9.54
C ALA A 178 -24.26 8.85 -8.52
N MET A 179 -23.07 8.44 -8.07
CA MET A 179 -22.84 7.36 -7.11
C MET A 179 -22.57 7.86 -5.67
N SER A 180 -22.58 9.18 -5.43
CA SER A 180 -22.12 9.77 -4.16
C SER A 180 -22.86 9.27 -2.91
N SER A 181 -24.17 9.00 -3.01
CA SER A 181 -24.96 8.39 -1.92
C SER A 181 -24.52 6.96 -1.61
N ASP A 182 -24.23 6.17 -2.65
CA ASP A 182 -23.78 4.79 -2.51
C ASP A 182 -22.36 4.73 -1.95
N VAL A 183 -21.49 5.65 -2.36
CA VAL A 183 -20.14 5.80 -1.80
C VAL A 183 -20.20 6.13 -0.31
N ALA A 184 -21.03 7.08 0.11
CA ALA A 184 -21.18 7.41 1.53
C ALA A 184 -21.71 6.23 2.36
N ALA A 185 -22.72 5.52 1.87
CA ALA A 185 -23.26 4.34 2.52
C ALA A 185 -22.22 3.20 2.61
N ASN A 186 -21.46 2.96 1.54
CA ASN A 186 -20.38 1.98 1.50
C ASN A 186 -19.26 2.34 2.47
N VAL A 187 -18.84 3.62 2.52
CA VAL A 187 -17.81 4.10 3.43
C VAL A 187 -18.24 3.89 4.88
N TYR A 188 -19.49 4.26 5.22
CA TYR A 188 -20.04 4.05 6.57
C TYR A 188 -20.09 2.55 6.93
N ARG A 189 -20.59 1.70 6.04
CA ARG A 189 -20.65 0.24 6.26
C ARG A 189 -19.26 -0.36 6.51
N LEU A 190 -18.28 0.04 5.71
CA LEU A 190 -16.90 -0.46 5.84
C LEU A 190 -16.19 0.10 7.08
N HIS A 191 -16.49 1.33 7.47
CA HIS A 191 -16.03 1.90 8.73
C HIS A 191 -16.49 1.04 9.91
N ILE A 192 -17.79 0.73 10.00
CA ILE A 192 -18.33 -0.13 11.07
C ILE A 192 -17.64 -1.51 11.08
N ARG A 193 -17.37 -2.10 9.90
CA ARG A 193 -16.65 -3.38 9.81
C ARG A 193 -15.21 -3.29 10.32
N LEU A 194 -14.47 -2.22 10.01
CA LEU A 194 -13.12 -2.00 10.54
C LEU A 194 -13.13 -1.84 12.06
N GLU A 195 -14.04 -1.02 12.58
CA GLU A 195 -14.17 -0.79 14.04
C GLU A 195 -14.57 -2.08 14.78
N ASN A 196 -15.51 -2.85 14.24
CA ASN A 196 -15.91 -4.13 14.82
C ASN A 196 -14.77 -5.15 14.76
N TRP A 197 -14.06 -5.24 13.62
CA TRP A 197 -12.88 -6.09 13.51
C TRP A 197 -11.88 -5.81 14.62
N GLN A 198 -11.58 -4.53 14.90
CA GLN A 198 -10.64 -4.16 15.97
C GLN A 198 -11.17 -4.55 17.36
N LYS A 199 -12.45 -4.29 17.63
CA LYS A 199 -13.10 -4.58 18.94
C LYS A 199 -13.19 -6.08 19.24
N GLU A 200 -13.35 -6.90 18.20
CA GLU A 200 -13.48 -8.36 18.32
C GLU A 200 -12.13 -9.08 18.47
N LEU A 201 -11.00 -8.37 18.33
CA LEU A 201 -9.69 -8.98 18.50
C LEU A 201 -9.43 -9.41 19.95
N GLN A 202 -8.94 -10.63 20.10
CA GLN A 202 -8.50 -11.14 21.38
C GLN A 202 -7.29 -10.35 21.91
N PRO A 203 -7.19 -10.13 23.23
CA PRO A 203 -6.03 -9.48 23.84
C PRO A 203 -4.71 -10.17 23.45
N GLY A 204 -3.67 -9.39 23.17
CA GLY A 204 -2.34 -9.89 22.79
C GLY A 204 -2.18 -10.32 21.34
N ILE A 205 -3.26 -10.35 20.54
CA ILE A 205 -3.15 -10.56 19.10
C ILE A 205 -2.63 -9.30 18.40
N MET A 206 -3.18 -8.13 18.73
CA MET A 206 -2.69 -6.86 18.16
C MET A 206 -1.22 -6.64 18.53
N ASN A 207 -0.40 -6.40 17.50
CA ASN A 207 0.96 -5.86 17.64
C ASN A 207 1.08 -4.59 16.79
N GLU A 208 2.23 -3.95 16.86
CA GLU A 208 2.52 -2.66 16.22
C GLU A 208 2.39 -2.75 14.69
N LEU A 209 2.87 -3.84 14.07
CA LEU A 209 2.79 -4.04 12.63
C LEU A 209 1.35 -4.24 12.13
N LEU A 210 0.56 -5.03 12.85
CA LEU A 210 -0.86 -5.22 12.54
C LEU A 210 -1.64 -3.92 12.78
N PHE A 211 -1.27 -3.15 13.80
CA PHE A 211 -1.90 -1.86 14.07
C PHE A 211 -1.57 -0.82 12.98
N VAL A 212 -0.32 -0.78 12.49
CA VAL A 212 0.02 0.02 11.30
C VAL A 212 -0.83 -0.40 10.11
N HIS A 213 -1.00 -1.71 9.87
CA HIS A 213 -1.84 -2.19 8.78
C HIS A 213 -3.29 -1.76 8.95
N PHE A 214 -3.84 -1.87 10.15
CA PHE A 214 -5.19 -1.44 10.47
C PHE A 214 -5.41 0.05 10.19
N GLN A 215 -4.51 0.91 10.68
CA GLN A 215 -4.58 2.35 10.43
C GLN A 215 -4.39 2.67 8.95
N TYR A 216 -3.53 1.93 8.24
CA TYR A 216 -3.39 2.04 6.80
C TYR A 216 -4.69 1.69 6.06
N CYS A 217 -5.39 0.60 6.42
CA CYS A 217 -6.69 0.25 5.85
C CYS A 217 -7.75 1.33 6.14
N LYS A 218 -7.76 1.93 7.34
CA LYS A 218 -8.62 3.08 7.66
C LYS A 218 -8.31 4.28 6.80
N ALA A 219 -7.02 4.61 6.64
CA ALA A 219 -6.60 5.70 5.76
C ALA A 219 -7.02 5.43 4.32
N LYS A 220 -6.92 4.19 3.82
CA LYS A 220 -7.42 3.81 2.50
C LYS A 220 -8.92 3.97 2.35
N LEU A 221 -9.70 3.62 3.37
CA LEU A 221 -11.15 3.81 3.36
C LEU A 221 -11.55 5.29 3.22
N TYR A 222 -10.90 6.17 3.99
CA TYR A 222 -11.24 7.60 3.97
C TYR A 222 -10.51 8.38 2.87
N GLU A 223 -9.45 7.82 2.27
CA GLU A 223 -8.83 8.35 1.05
C GLU A 223 -9.83 8.39 -0.09
N VAL A 224 -10.75 7.39 -0.15
CA VAL A 224 -11.80 7.29 -1.18
C VAL A 224 -12.53 8.62 -1.32
N PRO A 225 -13.34 9.09 -0.36
CA PRO A 225 -13.98 10.41 -0.38
C PRO A 225 -12.98 11.56 -0.60
N VAL A 226 -11.90 11.64 0.20
CA VAL A 226 -10.98 12.80 0.22
C VAL A 226 -10.35 13.10 -1.14
N HIS A 227 -10.01 12.07 -1.91
CA HIS A 227 -9.25 12.22 -3.15
C HIS A 227 -10.08 12.07 -4.43
N PHE A 228 -11.40 11.92 -4.35
CA PHE A 228 -12.28 11.87 -5.52
C PHE A 228 -12.25 13.10 -6.42
N HIS A 229 -11.85 14.26 -5.89
CA HIS A 229 -11.79 15.52 -6.63
C HIS A 229 -10.48 15.70 -7.41
N HIS A 230 -9.58 14.73 -7.33
CA HIS A 230 -8.25 14.83 -7.89
C HIS A 230 -7.87 13.55 -8.64
N ASP A 231 -7.01 13.69 -9.64
CA ASP A 231 -6.48 12.57 -10.40
C ASP A 231 -5.75 11.58 -9.45
N LEU A 232 -6.39 10.45 -9.18
CA LEU A 232 -5.88 9.40 -8.28
C LEU A 232 -4.57 8.80 -8.79
N SER A 233 -4.25 8.95 -10.09
CA SER A 233 -2.96 8.54 -10.65
C SER A 233 -1.80 9.38 -10.09
N LYS A 234 -2.04 10.65 -9.77
CA LYS A 234 -1.04 11.54 -9.13
C LYS A 234 -0.74 11.13 -7.68
N LEU A 235 -1.62 10.39 -6.99
CA LEU A 235 -1.40 9.91 -5.61
C LEU A 235 -0.62 8.61 -5.51
N VAL A 236 -0.79 7.71 -6.48
CA VAL A 236 0.08 6.52 -6.64
C VAL A 236 1.49 6.95 -7.03
N ALA A 237 1.58 8.02 -7.82
CA ALA A 237 2.80 8.68 -8.22
C ALA A 237 3.41 9.56 -7.11
N TYR A 238 2.62 10.10 -6.18
CA TYR A 238 3.08 11.14 -5.24
C TYR A 238 4.22 10.76 -4.29
N PRO A 239 4.39 9.49 -3.86
CA PRO A 239 5.59 9.13 -3.11
C PRO A 239 6.84 8.99 -4.00
N PHE A 240 6.70 8.99 -5.34
CA PHE A 240 7.72 8.43 -6.25
C PHE A 240 8.03 9.23 -7.52
N THR A 241 7.17 10.16 -7.97
CA THR A 241 7.49 11.10 -9.05
C THR A 241 7.01 12.49 -8.65
N GLY A 242 7.94 13.46 -8.63
CA GLY A 242 7.66 14.87 -8.34
C GLY A 242 6.90 15.53 -9.48
N GLY A 243 5.65 15.12 -9.68
CA GLY A 243 4.77 15.60 -10.74
C GLY A 243 4.14 16.95 -10.41
N ASP A 244 3.92 17.74 -11.46
CA ASP A 244 3.47 19.13 -11.42
C ASP A 244 2.12 19.32 -10.70
N ASP A 245 2.13 20.29 -9.77
CA ASP A 245 1.20 20.52 -8.65
C ASP A 245 0.13 21.56 -9.03
N SER A 246 -0.28 21.62 -10.30
CA SER A 246 -1.39 22.48 -10.72
C SER A 246 -2.70 21.95 -10.11
N ALA A 247 -3.18 22.61 -9.05
CA ALA A 247 -4.54 22.44 -8.57
C ALA A 247 -5.51 22.69 -9.75
N PRO A 248 -6.45 21.77 -10.06
CA PRO A 248 -7.53 22.16 -10.94
C PRO A 248 -8.32 23.26 -10.23
N ASP A 249 -8.64 24.31 -10.97
CA ASP A 249 -9.40 25.46 -10.50
C ASP A 249 -10.61 25.02 -9.66
N ASP A 250 -10.83 25.79 -8.60
CA ASP A 250 -11.94 25.68 -7.66
C ASP A 250 -13.26 26.01 -8.36
N GLU A 251 -13.66 25.17 -9.32
CA GLU A 251 -14.98 25.21 -9.91
C GLU A 251 -15.95 24.61 -8.91
N THR A 252 -16.47 25.53 -8.10
CA THR A 252 -17.78 25.50 -7.44
C THR A 252 -18.68 24.41 -8.01
N HIS A 253 -19.20 23.50 -7.17
CA HIS A 253 -20.62 23.08 -7.11
C HIS A 253 -20.89 21.88 -6.17
N GLY A 254 -22.07 21.89 -5.52
CA GLY A 254 -22.75 20.74 -4.89
C GLY A 254 -22.65 20.65 -3.35
N GLY A 255 -23.71 21.07 -2.63
CA GLY A 255 -23.75 21.09 -1.16
C GLY A 255 -23.56 19.74 -0.45
N ASP A 256 -24.04 18.63 -1.04
CA ASP A 256 -23.98 17.29 -0.44
C ASP A 256 -22.64 16.56 -0.68
N SER A 257 -22.02 16.69 -1.86
CA SER A 257 -20.68 16.14 -2.11
C SER A 257 -19.65 16.78 -1.17
N ASN A 258 -19.74 18.09 -0.94
CA ASN A 258 -18.93 18.79 0.05
C ASN A 258 -19.16 18.31 1.50
N ALA A 259 -20.33 17.75 1.83
CA ALA A 259 -20.60 17.26 3.18
C ALA A 259 -19.94 15.90 3.46
N ILE A 260 -19.95 14.98 2.48
CA ILE A 260 -19.30 13.67 2.59
C ILE A 260 -17.77 13.84 2.70
N LEU A 261 -17.18 14.70 1.85
CA LEU A 261 -15.76 15.03 1.90
C LEU A 261 -15.35 15.57 3.27
N ARG A 262 -16.04 16.61 3.75
CA ARG A 262 -15.75 17.24 5.04
C ARG A 262 -15.81 16.26 6.20
N ARG A 263 -16.70 15.27 6.14
CA ARG A 263 -16.82 14.23 7.17
C ARG A 263 -15.72 13.17 7.12
N ALA A 264 -15.06 12.97 5.97
CA ALA A 264 -14.03 11.95 5.80
C ALA A 264 -12.59 12.47 5.95
N VAL A 265 -12.38 13.78 5.77
CA VAL A 265 -11.07 14.45 5.91
C VAL A 265 -10.45 14.22 7.29
N GLN A 266 -11.21 14.44 8.37
CA GLN A 266 -10.67 14.26 9.72
C GLN A 266 -10.34 12.79 10.03
N PRO A 267 -11.24 11.81 9.78
CA PRO A 267 -10.90 10.40 9.95
C PRO A 267 -9.73 9.90 9.07
N TYR A 268 -9.59 10.41 7.85
CA TYR A 268 -8.43 10.13 6.99
C TYR A 268 -7.13 10.58 7.67
N HIS A 269 -7.12 11.84 8.10
CA HIS A 269 -5.99 12.45 8.76
C HIS A 269 -5.62 11.74 10.07
N ASP A 270 -6.61 11.43 10.90
CA ASP A 270 -6.40 10.69 12.15
C ASP A 270 -5.84 9.28 11.91
N ALA A 271 -6.26 8.62 10.83
CA ALA A 271 -5.72 7.31 10.45
C ALA A 271 -4.25 7.42 9.98
N CYS A 272 -3.91 8.42 9.15
CA CYS A 272 -2.53 8.71 8.77
C CYS A 272 -1.65 8.99 10.00
N ARG A 273 -2.13 9.83 10.93
CA ARG A 273 -1.45 10.08 12.20
C ARG A 273 -1.28 8.79 13.01
N GLY A 274 -2.31 7.94 13.04
CA GLY A 274 -2.29 6.64 13.70
C GLY A 274 -1.19 5.70 13.16
N VAL A 275 -0.97 5.67 11.85
CA VAL A 275 0.14 4.93 11.23
C VAL A 275 1.48 5.42 11.78
N LEU A 276 1.70 6.73 11.80
CA LEU A 276 2.98 7.31 12.21
C LEU A 276 3.25 7.15 13.71
N HIS A 277 2.22 7.31 14.55
CA HIS A 277 2.32 6.99 15.98
C HIS A 277 2.67 5.53 16.23
N ALA A 278 2.08 4.61 15.47
CA ALA A 278 2.38 3.20 15.58
C ALA A 278 3.84 2.88 15.17
N VAL A 279 4.38 3.57 14.17
CA VAL A 279 5.80 3.48 13.80
C VAL A 279 6.71 4.00 14.92
N LEU A 280 6.35 5.11 15.56
CA LEU A 280 7.10 5.66 16.70
C LEU A 280 7.06 4.77 17.94
N ALA A 281 6.02 3.95 18.09
CA ALA A 281 5.90 3.01 19.19
C ALA A 281 6.85 1.81 19.07
N ILE A 282 7.33 1.50 17.86
CA ILE A 282 8.33 0.46 17.64
C ILE A 282 9.70 1.01 18.04
N THR A 283 10.46 0.27 18.84
CA THR A 283 11.78 0.75 19.28
C THR A 283 12.73 0.90 18.09
N PRO A 284 13.70 1.84 18.14
CA PRO A 284 14.68 2.00 17.06
C PRO A 284 15.41 0.69 16.72
N GLU A 285 15.71 -0.14 17.71
CA GLU A 285 16.40 -1.42 17.54
C GLU A 285 15.53 -2.45 16.80
N ALA A 286 14.22 -2.47 17.10
CA ALA A 286 13.27 -3.36 16.45
C ALA A 286 12.90 -2.90 15.03
N LEU A 287 13.01 -1.60 14.76
CA LEU A 287 12.68 -0.98 13.47
C LEU A 287 13.53 -1.57 12.33
N GLY A 288 14.81 -1.84 12.59
CA GLY A 288 15.70 -2.49 11.63
C GLY A 288 15.33 -3.92 11.25
N GLY A 289 14.57 -4.61 12.10
CA GLY A 289 14.05 -5.94 11.80
C GLY A 289 12.71 -5.94 11.08
N CYS A 290 12.08 -4.77 10.89
CA CYS A 290 10.73 -4.70 10.37
C CYS A 290 10.68 -4.89 8.83
N PRO A 291 9.59 -5.47 8.31
CA PRO A 291 9.37 -5.56 6.86
C PRO A 291 9.36 -4.21 6.16
N THR A 292 9.84 -4.13 4.92
CA THR A 292 9.96 -2.89 4.13
C THR A 292 8.61 -2.19 3.93
N VAL A 293 7.50 -2.95 3.91
CA VAL A 293 6.14 -2.39 3.79
C VAL A 293 5.75 -1.45 4.92
N LEU A 294 6.33 -1.62 6.12
CA LEU A 294 6.13 -0.71 7.26
C LEU A 294 6.55 0.72 6.88
N LEU A 295 7.75 0.84 6.30
CA LEU A 295 8.31 2.12 5.87
C LEU A 295 7.45 2.73 4.77
N ALA A 296 7.09 1.95 3.75
CA ALA A 296 6.23 2.41 2.66
C ALA A 296 4.91 3.02 3.17
N ARG A 297 4.28 2.39 4.18
CA ARG A 297 3.05 2.91 4.81
C ARG A 297 3.29 4.18 5.61
N ALA A 298 4.45 4.34 6.26
CA ALA A 298 4.83 5.58 6.92
C ALA A 298 4.95 6.75 5.94
N VAL A 299 5.59 6.54 4.78
CA VAL A 299 5.66 7.55 3.70
C VAL A 299 4.27 7.90 3.19
N TYR A 300 3.43 6.90 2.93
CA TYR A 300 2.04 7.12 2.52
C TYR A 300 1.29 7.99 3.54
N ALA A 301 1.42 7.67 4.83
CA ALA A 301 0.76 8.40 5.90
C ALA A 301 1.24 9.85 6.02
N MET A 302 2.56 10.10 5.94
CA MET A 302 3.08 11.48 5.91
C MET A 302 2.52 12.29 4.76
N ASN A 303 2.41 11.67 3.57
CA ASN A 303 1.83 12.35 2.44
C ASN A 303 0.35 12.69 2.69
N GLY A 304 -0.40 11.79 3.31
CA GLY A 304 -1.78 12.05 3.72
C GLY A 304 -1.93 13.24 4.67
N LEU A 305 -1.02 13.38 5.65
CA LEU A 305 -1.01 14.56 6.54
C LEU A 305 -0.72 15.85 5.76
N LYS A 306 0.26 15.84 4.87
CA LYS A 306 0.57 16.99 4.00
C LYS A 306 -0.61 17.42 3.13
N VAL A 307 -1.33 16.46 2.56
CA VAL A 307 -2.55 16.73 1.78
C VAL A 307 -3.61 17.33 2.69
N GLY A 308 -3.83 16.76 3.89
CA GLY A 308 -4.76 17.29 4.88
C GLY A 308 -4.49 18.75 5.25
N GLN A 309 -3.23 19.09 5.52
CA GLN A 309 -2.83 20.47 5.83
C GLN A 309 -3.03 21.40 4.64
N ARG A 310 -2.50 21.07 3.45
CA ARG A 310 -2.52 21.96 2.28
C ARG A 310 -3.90 22.14 1.66
N ARG A 311 -4.69 21.07 1.55
CA ARG A 311 -5.96 21.07 0.79
C ARG A 311 -7.19 21.22 1.66
N HIS A 312 -7.08 20.92 2.95
CA HIS A 312 -8.24 20.88 3.85
C HIS A 312 -8.06 21.74 5.11
N GLY A 313 -6.96 22.49 5.21
CA GLY A 313 -6.75 23.46 6.29
C GLY A 313 -6.69 22.85 7.68
N ILE A 314 -6.29 21.57 7.79
CA ILE A 314 -6.10 20.93 9.09
C ILE A 314 -4.85 21.55 9.74
N GLU A 315 -5.03 22.16 10.91
CA GLU A 315 -3.92 22.65 11.74
C GLU A 315 -3.15 21.47 12.33
N GLU A 316 -2.04 21.11 11.70
CA GLU A 316 -1.09 20.14 12.22
C GLU A 316 0.35 20.59 11.93
N ASP A 317 1.24 20.38 12.90
CA ASP A 317 2.67 20.61 12.72
C ASP A 317 3.31 19.41 11.99
N VAL A 318 3.00 19.28 10.70
CA VAL A 318 3.51 18.21 9.83
C VAL A 318 5.05 18.20 9.79
N ARG A 319 5.69 19.38 9.92
CA ARG A 319 7.15 19.51 9.94
C ARG A 319 7.76 18.90 11.21
N SER A 320 7.15 19.14 12.37
CA SER A 320 7.58 18.51 13.62
C SER A 320 7.39 17.00 13.59
N ILE A 321 6.25 16.51 13.09
CA ILE A 321 5.99 15.06 12.95
C ILE A 321 7.01 14.42 12.00
N HIS A 322 7.27 15.06 10.85
CA HIS A 322 8.29 14.62 9.90
C HIS A 322 9.66 14.50 10.56
N THR A 323 10.07 15.53 11.30
CA THR A 323 11.35 15.58 12.00
C THR A 323 11.44 14.50 13.09
N LEU A 324 10.37 14.30 13.84
CA LEU A 324 10.29 13.29 14.89
C LEU A 324 10.51 11.88 14.33
N ILE A 325 9.80 11.54 13.24
CA ILE A 325 9.98 10.25 12.57
C ILE A 325 11.39 10.17 11.96
N ALA A 326 11.88 11.21 11.30
CA ALA A 326 13.23 11.22 10.73
C ALA A 326 14.30 10.94 11.79
N ASN A 327 14.17 11.52 12.98
CA ASN A 327 15.06 11.27 14.12
C ASN A 327 14.93 9.84 14.63
N HIS A 328 13.71 9.32 14.74
CA HIS A 328 13.44 7.94 15.15
C HIS A 328 14.07 6.91 14.20
N LEU A 329 13.87 7.14 12.91
CA LEU A 329 14.47 6.38 11.82
C LEU A 329 16.00 6.48 11.83
N SER A 330 16.56 7.66 12.07
CA SER A 330 18.01 7.87 12.15
C SER A 330 18.64 7.12 13.33
N LYS A 331 17.93 7.03 14.47
CA LYS A 331 18.37 6.22 15.61
C LYS A 331 18.42 4.72 15.29
N ALA A 332 17.46 4.22 14.50
CA ALA A 332 17.49 2.83 14.03
C ALA A 332 18.72 2.57 13.14
N VAL A 333 19.13 3.56 12.34
CA VAL A 333 20.25 3.43 11.40
C VAL A 333 21.62 3.24 12.08
N GLY A 334 21.79 3.61 13.36
CA GLY A 334 23.02 3.44 14.15
C GLY A 334 24.26 4.17 13.60
N GLU A 335 25.38 4.14 14.33
CA GLU A 335 26.66 4.78 13.94
C GLU A 335 27.36 4.05 12.76
N HIS A 336 26.98 2.81 12.46
CA HIS A 336 27.59 1.98 11.41
C HIS A 336 26.85 2.01 10.06
N GLY A 337 25.79 2.80 9.94
CA GLY A 337 25.18 3.11 8.65
C GLY A 337 24.45 1.95 7.97
N ARG A 338 23.12 1.94 8.15
CA ARG A 338 22.05 1.74 7.13
C ARG A 338 21.11 0.55 7.35
N GLN A 339 20.20 0.61 8.31
CA GLN A 339 19.02 -0.30 8.32
C GLN A 339 17.87 0.15 7.42
N ILE A 340 17.81 1.45 7.09
CA ILE A 340 16.74 2.03 6.28
C ILE A 340 17.25 2.25 4.86
N PRO A 341 16.54 1.75 3.82
CA PRO A 341 16.94 1.95 2.44
C PRO A 341 17.18 3.45 2.13
N ARG A 342 18.30 3.78 1.47
CA ARG A 342 18.65 5.19 1.16
C ARG A 342 17.54 5.89 0.38
N VAL A 343 16.91 5.13 -0.51
CA VAL A 343 15.82 5.57 -1.35
C VAL A 343 14.62 6.03 -0.53
N PHE A 344 14.36 5.36 0.60
CA PHE A 344 13.34 5.77 1.56
C PHE A 344 13.71 7.09 2.23
N LEU A 345 14.97 7.24 2.68
CA LEU A 345 15.44 8.50 3.28
C LEU A 345 15.38 9.65 2.27
N HIS A 346 15.61 9.36 0.99
CA HIS A 346 15.50 10.34 -0.09
C HIS A 346 14.04 10.79 -0.30
N VAL A 347 13.10 9.84 -0.45
CA VAL A 347 11.66 10.16 -0.53
C VAL A 347 11.21 10.92 0.71
N TRP A 348 11.60 10.45 1.88
CA TRP A 348 11.26 11.08 3.14
C TRP A 348 11.73 12.53 3.17
N LYS A 349 12.99 12.82 2.82
CA LYS A 349 13.49 14.21 2.73
C LYS A 349 12.72 15.05 1.72
N GLY A 350 12.48 14.52 0.52
CA GLY A 350 11.71 15.21 -0.53
C GLY A 350 10.26 15.52 -0.14
N LEU A 351 9.70 14.84 0.86
CA LEU A 351 8.38 15.19 1.40
C LEU A 351 8.36 16.58 2.06
N LEU A 352 9.48 17.17 2.50
CA LEU A 352 9.48 18.57 2.97
C LEU A 352 9.87 19.55 1.87
N ASP A 353 10.79 19.19 0.97
CA ASP A 353 11.32 20.12 -0.04
C ASP A 353 10.23 20.60 -1.03
N ALA A 354 9.21 19.77 -1.31
CA ALA A 354 8.04 20.16 -2.11
C ALA A 354 7.12 21.20 -1.43
N GLN A 355 7.39 21.59 -0.17
CA GLN A 355 6.70 22.66 0.54
C GLN A 355 7.25 24.04 0.15
N GLU A 356 8.56 24.15 -0.10
CA GLU A 356 9.23 25.45 -0.32
C GLU A 356 9.00 26.02 -1.71
N THR A 357 8.81 25.17 -2.73
CA THR A 357 8.52 25.63 -4.10
C THR A 357 7.11 26.18 -4.29
N ALA A 358 6.16 25.81 -3.41
CA ALA A 358 4.78 26.30 -3.46
C ALA A 358 4.58 27.63 -2.70
N ASP A 359 5.37 27.86 -1.64
CA ASP A 359 5.33 29.10 -0.85
C ASP A 359 6.15 30.24 -1.48
N SER A 360 6.92 29.99 -2.54
CA SER A 360 7.84 30.96 -3.16
C SER A 360 7.36 31.63 -4.45
N THR A 361 6.11 31.42 -4.89
CA THR A 361 5.53 32.18 -6.01
C THR A 361 4.71 33.37 -5.48
N PRO A 362 5.24 34.60 -5.49
CA PRO A 362 4.42 35.76 -5.23
C PRO A 362 3.47 35.94 -6.42
N TYR A 363 2.18 36.11 -6.12
CA TYR A 363 1.16 36.55 -7.07
C TYR A 363 1.70 37.73 -7.89
N ALA A 364 2.06 37.48 -9.15
CA ALA A 364 2.24 38.54 -10.13
C ALA A 364 0.84 38.94 -10.61
N THR A 365 0.33 40.02 -10.04
CA THR A 365 -0.77 40.79 -10.61
C THR A 365 -0.29 41.41 -11.92
N ASP A 366 -0.56 40.77 -13.06
CA ASP A 366 -0.43 41.42 -14.37
C ASP A 366 -1.82 41.73 -14.92
N SER A 367 -2.33 42.88 -14.46
CA SER A 367 -3.13 43.75 -15.32
C SER A 367 -2.22 44.38 -16.37
N GLU A 368 -2.73 44.50 -17.60
CA GLU A 368 -2.16 45.21 -18.77
C GLU A 368 -1.40 44.32 -19.78
N HIS A 369 -2.11 43.89 -20.84
CA HIS A 369 -1.94 44.42 -22.20
C HIS A 369 -2.85 43.67 -23.19
N LEU A 370 -4.10 44.13 -23.30
CA LEU A 370 -4.89 43.95 -24.52
C LEU A 370 -4.36 44.93 -25.56
N ASN A 371 -3.57 44.46 -26.53
CA ASN A 371 -3.71 44.90 -27.91
C ASN A 371 -2.90 44.06 -28.91
N SER A 372 -3.60 43.69 -29.99
CA SER A 372 -3.11 43.68 -31.37
C SER A 372 -2.07 42.62 -31.76
N THR A 373 -2.50 41.57 -32.44
CA THR A 373 -2.32 41.40 -33.90
C THR A 373 -2.76 40.01 -34.37
N ALA A 374 -3.62 39.97 -35.38
CA ALA A 374 -3.95 38.77 -36.15
C ALA A 374 -2.90 38.54 -37.26
N PRO A 375 -2.78 37.29 -37.77
CA PRO A 375 -2.65 37.08 -39.21
C PRO A 375 -3.66 35.99 -39.68
N LYS A 376 -4.61 36.35 -40.56
CA LYS A 376 -4.56 36.15 -42.02
C LYS A 376 -4.25 34.71 -42.45
N ALA A 377 -5.31 34.00 -42.81
CA ALA A 377 -5.29 32.78 -43.63
C ALA A 377 -5.05 33.15 -45.10
N GLU A 378 -4.16 32.43 -45.77
CA GLU A 378 -4.13 32.32 -47.23
C GLU A 378 -3.83 30.87 -47.64
N ASP A 379 -4.54 30.49 -48.69
CA ASP A 379 -4.72 29.18 -49.29
C ASP A 379 -3.46 28.56 -49.91
N ALA A 380 -3.45 27.23 -49.98
CA ALA A 380 -3.49 26.47 -51.25
C ALA A 380 -2.83 25.09 -51.07
N TYR A 381 -3.54 24.01 -51.40
CA TYR A 381 -3.18 23.12 -52.50
C TYR A 381 -4.24 22.02 -52.68
N SER A 382 -4.84 22.06 -53.87
CA SER A 382 -5.82 21.14 -54.45
C SER A 382 -5.17 19.84 -54.94
N THR A 383 -5.82 18.69 -54.64
CA THR A 383 -6.25 17.53 -55.49
C THR A 383 -5.30 16.95 -56.57
N PRO A 384 -5.51 15.70 -57.05
CA PRO A 384 -6.75 15.16 -57.66
C PRO A 384 -7.68 14.41 -56.72
#